data_AF-A0A7K7Q2T8-F1
#
_entry.id   AF-A0A7K7Q2T8-F1
#
_cell.length_a   1.000
_cell.length_b   1.000
_cell.length_c   1.000
_cell.angle_alpha   90.00
_cell.angle_beta   90.00
_cell.angle_gamma   90.00
#
_symmetry.space_group_name_H-M   'P 1'
#
loop_
_entity.id
_entity.type
_entity.pdbx_description
1 polymer ?
#
loop_
_entity_poly.entity_id
_entity_poly.type
_entity_poly.pdbx_seq_one_letter_code
_entity_poly.pdbx_strand_id
1 'polypeptide(L)'
;LALSSLSNTLAVNNSGRWWGIINVASSTNLLTDSKNVQLVLDPSLQLLSRKQRKLIRQNPGILHSVSSGLQTAIKECKWQFRNRRWNCPTSQGPNIFGKIVNRGCRETAFIFAITSAGVTHSVARSCSEGSIESCTCDYRRRGPGGPDWHWGGCSDNIDFGRLFGREFVDSSEKGRDLRFLMNLHNNEAGRM
;
A
#
# COMPACT_ATOMS: atom_id res chain seq x y z
N LEU A 1 -7.10 50.56 -12.47
CA LEU A 1 -7.96 49.35 -12.45
C LEU A 1 -7.12 48.17 -12.93
N ALA A 2 -6.38 47.53 -12.03
CA ALA A 2 -5.57 46.36 -12.34
C ALA A 2 -6.36 45.09 -11.96
N LEU A 3 -6.77 44.32 -12.96
CA LEU A 3 -7.38 43.00 -12.78
C LEU A 3 -6.26 41.99 -12.52
N SER A 4 -6.08 41.58 -11.27
CA SER A 4 -5.23 40.44 -10.93
C SER A 4 -5.94 39.14 -11.31
N SER A 5 -5.37 38.42 -12.26
CA SER A 5 -5.75 37.06 -12.61
C SER A 5 -5.41 36.11 -11.47
N LEU A 6 -6.42 35.63 -10.76
CA LEU A 6 -6.29 34.51 -9.83
C LEU A 6 -5.97 33.25 -10.64
N SER A 7 -4.68 32.91 -10.71
CA SER A 7 -4.24 31.60 -11.17
C SER A 7 -4.72 30.56 -10.17
N ASN A 8 -5.78 29.82 -10.53
CA ASN A 8 -6.20 28.61 -9.86
C ASN A 8 -5.05 27.59 -9.93
N THR A 9 -4.19 27.58 -8.92
CA THR A 9 -3.33 26.44 -8.63
C THR A 9 -4.23 25.31 -8.15
N LEU A 10 -4.73 24.52 -9.09
CA LEU A 10 -5.34 23.22 -8.79
C LEU A 10 -4.33 22.44 -7.96
N ALA A 11 -4.59 22.31 -6.66
CA ALA A 11 -3.82 21.43 -5.80
C ALA A 11 -3.77 20.06 -6.47
N VAL A 12 -2.59 19.66 -6.93
CA VAL A 12 -2.39 18.35 -7.55
C VAL A 12 -2.80 17.32 -6.50
N ASN A 13 -3.97 16.71 -6.71
CA ASN A 13 -4.48 15.72 -5.81
C ASN A 13 -3.59 14.47 -5.94
N ASN A 14 -2.64 14.33 -5.02
CA ASN A 14 -1.70 13.21 -4.99
C ASN A 14 -2.36 11.91 -4.47
N SER A 15 -3.66 11.92 -4.17
CA SER A 15 -4.40 10.72 -3.74
C SER A 15 -4.24 9.62 -4.78
N GLY A 16 -3.64 8.50 -4.40
CA GLY A 16 -3.45 7.33 -5.26
C GLY A 16 -2.21 7.31 -6.16
N ARG A 17 -1.36 8.35 -6.19
CA ARG A 17 -0.10 8.29 -6.96
C ARG A 17 0.87 7.24 -6.43
N TRP A 18 0.77 6.93 -5.14
CA TRP A 18 1.64 5.95 -4.48
C TRP A 18 1.48 4.54 -5.06
N TRP A 19 0.33 4.18 -5.65
CA TRP A 19 0.18 2.88 -6.32
C TRP A 19 1.18 2.70 -7.46
N GLY A 20 1.64 3.79 -8.08
CA GLY A 20 2.63 3.79 -9.16
C GLY A 20 3.99 3.16 -8.82
N ILE A 21 4.31 2.93 -7.53
CA ILE A 21 5.58 2.29 -7.13
C ILE A 21 5.78 0.90 -7.71
N ILE A 22 4.70 0.16 -8.01
CA ILE A 22 4.76 -1.16 -8.64
C ILE A 22 5.46 -1.16 -10.00
N ASN A 23 5.32 -0.07 -10.77
CA ASN A 23 5.96 0.06 -12.09
C ASN A 23 7.47 0.35 -11.95
N VAL A 24 7.92 0.79 -10.77
CA VAL A 24 9.33 1.05 -10.48
C VAL A 24 9.97 -0.21 -9.89
N ALA A 25 9.33 -0.85 -8.92
CA ALA A 25 9.82 -2.07 -8.31
C ALA A 25 9.92 -3.25 -9.29
N SER A 26 9.12 -3.25 -10.37
CA SER A 26 9.25 -4.22 -11.46
C SER A 26 10.47 -4.00 -12.37
N SER A 27 11.09 -2.82 -12.30
CA SER A 27 12.12 -2.39 -13.26
C SER A 27 13.55 -2.56 -12.72
N THR A 28 13.74 -2.84 -11.43
CA THR A 28 15.08 -2.92 -10.83
C THR A 28 15.19 -4.01 -9.75
N ASN A 29 16.18 -4.90 -9.89
CA ASN A 29 16.69 -5.77 -8.82
C ASN A 29 17.43 -4.95 -7.72
N LEU A 30 17.19 -3.64 -7.60
CA LEU A 30 17.96 -2.71 -6.74
C LEU A 30 17.37 -2.53 -5.34
N LEU A 31 16.23 -3.16 -5.03
CA LEU A 31 15.62 -3.04 -3.71
C LEU A 31 16.14 -4.08 -2.69
N THR A 32 17.03 -4.99 -3.12
CA THR A 32 17.56 -6.07 -2.29
C THR A 32 18.88 -5.75 -1.60
N ASP A 33 19.56 -4.67 -1.97
CA ASP A 33 20.85 -4.36 -1.35
C ASP A 33 21.15 -2.87 -1.38
N SER A 34 20.98 -2.21 -0.24
CA SER A 34 21.97 -1.21 0.19
C SER A 34 21.70 -0.81 1.63
N LYS A 35 22.65 -1.19 2.49
CA LYS A 35 23.00 -0.42 3.67
C LYS A 35 23.17 1.04 3.26
N ASN A 36 22.11 1.83 3.43
CA ASN A 36 22.08 3.28 3.26
C ASN A 36 22.40 3.82 1.83
N VAL A 37 21.74 4.93 1.49
CA VAL A 37 22.17 5.98 0.54
C VAL A 37 21.57 6.06 -0.88
N GLN A 38 21.00 5.04 -1.54
CA GLN A 38 20.49 5.23 -2.93
C GLN A 38 18.97 5.42 -3.12
N LEU A 39 18.15 5.33 -2.07
CA LEU A 39 16.70 5.55 -2.22
C LEU A 39 16.34 7.03 -2.45
N VAL A 40 17.15 7.99 -1.99
CA VAL A 40 16.76 9.42 -1.92
C VAL A 40 16.71 10.12 -3.28
N LEU A 41 17.38 9.59 -4.31
CA LEU A 41 17.46 10.16 -5.65
C LEU A 41 16.53 9.48 -6.67
N ASP A 42 15.81 8.42 -6.27
CA ASP A 42 14.94 7.68 -7.19
C ASP A 42 13.68 8.50 -7.54
N PRO A 43 13.41 8.79 -8.83
CA PRO A 43 12.16 9.40 -9.28
C PRO A 43 10.89 8.72 -8.75
N SER A 44 10.96 7.43 -8.39
CA SER A 44 9.88 6.66 -7.79
C SER A 44 9.41 7.19 -6.43
N LEU A 45 10.34 7.73 -5.64
CA LEU A 45 10.04 8.34 -4.34
C LEU A 45 9.25 9.66 -4.49
N GLN A 46 9.18 10.24 -5.69
CA GLN A 46 8.34 11.43 -5.94
C GLN A 46 6.84 11.09 -5.88
N LEU A 47 6.48 9.82 -6.08
CA LEU A 47 5.10 9.34 -5.96
C LEU A 47 4.65 9.17 -4.51
N LEU A 48 5.60 9.11 -3.58
CA LEU A 48 5.36 8.86 -2.17
C LEU A 48 5.32 10.14 -1.35
N SER A 49 4.40 10.19 -0.39
CA SER A 49 4.30 11.28 0.58
C SER A 49 5.56 11.35 1.46
N ARG A 50 5.81 12.50 2.10
CA ARG A 50 6.92 12.63 3.07
C ARG A 50 6.78 11.61 4.21
N LYS A 51 5.55 11.32 4.65
CA LYS A 51 5.27 10.33 5.70
C LYS A 51 5.58 8.91 5.20
N GLN A 52 5.16 8.53 4.00
CA GLN A 52 5.48 7.23 3.40
C GLN A 52 6.99 7.01 3.27
N ARG A 53 7.73 8.02 2.80
CA ARG A 53 9.20 7.95 2.69
C ARG A 53 9.87 7.80 4.05
N LYS A 54 9.36 8.46 5.09
CA LYS A 54 9.85 8.29 6.47
C LYS A 54 9.63 6.86 6.95
N LEU A 55 8.43 6.31 6.76
CA LEU A 55 8.11 4.93 7.14
C LEU A 55 9.01 3.91 6.44
N ILE A 56 9.26 4.06 5.13
CA ILE A 56 10.18 3.17 4.40
C ILE A 56 11.60 3.23 4.97
N ARG A 57 12.12 4.43 5.28
CA ARG A 57 13.46 4.57 5.87
C ARG A 57 13.58 3.95 7.27
N GLN A 58 12.48 3.93 8.03
CA GLN A 58 12.45 3.35 9.38
C GLN A 58 12.32 1.83 9.36
N ASN A 59 11.94 1.23 8.23
CA ASN A 59 11.68 -0.20 8.11
C ASN A 59 12.40 -0.76 6.88
N PRO A 60 13.72 -1.03 6.96
CA PRO A 60 14.47 -1.62 5.86
C PRO A 60 13.81 -2.91 5.33
N GLY A 61 13.80 -3.08 4.00
CA GLY A 61 13.12 -4.19 3.31
C GLY A 61 11.62 -3.97 3.03
N ILE A 62 10.95 -3.04 3.73
CA ILE A 62 9.48 -2.93 3.65
C ILE A 62 8.95 -2.48 2.29
N LEU A 63 9.74 -1.71 1.52
CA LEU A 63 9.30 -1.20 0.22
C LEU A 63 9.05 -2.36 -0.77
N HIS A 64 9.86 -3.42 -0.69
CA HIS A 64 9.66 -4.63 -1.49
C HIS A 64 8.33 -5.31 -1.12
N SER A 65 8.05 -5.46 0.18
CA SER A 65 6.79 -6.04 0.66
C SER A 65 5.57 -5.22 0.28
N VAL A 66 5.64 -3.89 0.34
CA VAL A 66 4.55 -3.01 -0.13
C VAL A 66 4.30 -3.21 -1.62
N SER A 67 5.36 -3.25 -2.43
CA SER A 67 5.23 -3.48 -3.87
C SER A 67 4.63 -4.85 -4.20
N SER A 68 5.12 -5.91 -3.56
CA SER A 68 4.59 -7.28 -3.71
C SER A 68 3.11 -7.36 -3.32
N GLY A 69 2.73 -6.71 -2.22
CA GLY A 69 1.34 -6.60 -1.78
C GLY A 69 0.45 -5.90 -2.82
N LEU A 70 0.94 -4.83 -3.46
CA LEU A 70 0.22 -4.16 -4.54
C LEU A 70 0.08 -5.00 -5.79
N GLN A 71 1.13 -5.72 -6.20
CA GLN A 71 1.09 -6.64 -7.34
C GLN A 71 0.01 -7.71 -7.13
N THR A 72 0.01 -8.30 -5.93
CA THR A 72 -0.98 -9.30 -5.52
C THR A 72 -2.39 -8.71 -5.54
N ALA A 73 -2.59 -7.51 -4.97
CA ALA A 73 -3.89 -6.83 -4.96
C ALA A 73 -4.42 -6.51 -6.36
N ILE A 74 -3.56 -6.07 -7.28
CA ILE A 74 -3.95 -5.79 -8.67
C ILE A 74 -4.31 -7.08 -9.41
N LYS A 75 -3.51 -8.15 -9.22
CA LYS A 75 -3.80 -9.46 -9.78
C LYS A 75 -5.17 -9.97 -9.29
N GLU A 76 -5.42 -9.84 -8.00
CA GLU A 76 -6.70 -10.24 -7.39
C GLU A 76 -7.87 -9.38 -7.88
N CYS A 77 -7.68 -8.06 -8.00
CA CYS A 77 -8.69 -7.17 -8.56
C CYS A 77 -9.08 -7.55 -9.99
N LYS A 78 -8.09 -7.82 -10.85
CA LYS A 78 -8.33 -8.31 -12.22
C LYS A 78 -9.02 -9.67 -12.21
N TRP A 79 -8.60 -10.56 -11.32
CA TRP A 79 -9.20 -11.87 -11.18
C TRP A 79 -10.68 -11.76 -10.79
N GLN A 80 -11.03 -11.04 -9.73
CA GLN A 80 -12.40 -10.87 -9.25
C GLN A 80 -13.32 -10.23 -10.30
N PHE A 81 -12.80 -9.29 -11.09
CA PHE A 81 -13.56 -8.57 -12.10
C PHE A 81 -13.42 -9.11 -13.54
N ARG A 82 -12.78 -10.28 -13.73
CA ARG A 82 -12.46 -10.85 -15.07
C ARG A 82 -13.65 -10.99 -16.03
N ASN A 83 -14.86 -11.23 -15.49
CA ASN A 83 -16.09 -11.42 -16.25
C ASN A 83 -17.06 -10.21 -16.11
N ARG A 84 -16.56 -9.04 -15.74
CA ARG A 84 -17.34 -7.80 -15.57
C ARG A 84 -16.99 -6.80 -16.68
N ARG A 85 -17.94 -5.91 -17.01
CA ARG A 85 -17.72 -4.82 -17.98
C ARG A 85 -16.55 -3.92 -17.57
N TRP A 86 -16.40 -3.68 -16.28
CA TRP A 86 -15.21 -3.10 -15.70
C TRP A 86 -14.34 -4.22 -15.13
N ASN A 87 -13.19 -4.49 -15.73
CA ASN A 87 -12.33 -5.64 -15.45
C ASN A 87 -11.05 -5.28 -14.69
N CYS A 88 -11.10 -4.24 -13.84
CA CYS A 88 -9.94 -3.66 -13.17
C CYS A 88 -8.80 -3.22 -14.11
N PRO A 89 -9.07 -2.28 -15.05
CA PRO A 89 -8.06 -1.78 -15.98
C PRO A 89 -6.94 -1.05 -15.24
N THR A 90 -5.69 -1.29 -15.67
CA THR A 90 -4.48 -0.69 -15.11
C THR A 90 -3.64 -0.05 -16.21
N SER A 91 -2.97 1.05 -15.91
CA SER A 91 -2.03 1.73 -16.81
C SER A 91 -0.57 1.59 -16.35
N GLN A 92 0.37 1.74 -17.27
CA GLN A 92 1.82 1.73 -17.00
C GLN A 92 2.34 3.06 -16.40
N GLY A 93 1.46 4.03 -16.20
CA GLY A 93 1.80 5.34 -15.64
C GLY A 93 1.74 5.39 -14.10
N PRO A 94 2.06 6.54 -13.50
CA PRO A 94 1.96 6.73 -12.05
C PRO A 94 0.51 6.64 -11.52
N ASN A 95 -0.48 6.86 -12.40
CA ASN A 95 -1.90 6.77 -12.07
C ASN A 95 -2.46 5.43 -12.57
N ILE A 96 -2.13 4.34 -11.88
CA ILE A 96 -2.40 2.98 -12.33
C ILE A 96 -3.88 2.74 -12.62
N PHE A 97 -4.76 3.11 -11.71
CA PHE A 97 -6.22 2.95 -11.87
C PHE A 97 -6.88 4.11 -12.64
N GLY A 98 -6.11 5.06 -13.15
CA GLY A 98 -6.61 6.21 -13.91
C GLY A 98 -7.55 7.11 -13.08
N LYS A 99 -8.60 7.64 -13.71
CA LYS A 99 -9.51 8.61 -13.07
C LYS A 99 -10.62 7.95 -12.22
N ILE A 100 -10.75 6.63 -12.21
CA ILE A 100 -11.83 5.96 -11.46
C ILE A 100 -11.72 6.23 -9.97
N VAL A 101 -10.50 6.34 -9.44
CA VAL A 101 -10.22 6.59 -8.03
C VAL A 101 -10.69 7.98 -7.56
N ASN A 102 -10.96 8.89 -8.49
CA ASN A 102 -11.56 10.19 -8.21
C ASN A 102 -13.10 10.13 -8.16
N ARG A 103 -13.71 8.98 -8.49
CA ARG A 103 -15.16 8.74 -8.45
C ARG A 103 -15.52 7.89 -7.25
N GLY A 104 -16.63 8.22 -6.60
CA GLY A 104 -17.17 7.45 -5.47
C GLY A 104 -18.10 6.37 -5.99
N CYS A 105 -17.55 5.22 -6.37
CA CYS A 105 -18.32 4.06 -6.83
C CYS A 105 -17.82 2.78 -6.17
N ARG A 106 -18.55 1.67 -6.37
CA ARG A 106 -18.26 0.38 -5.73
C ARG A 106 -16.91 -0.19 -6.16
N GLU A 107 -16.52 0.02 -7.41
CA GLU A 107 -15.24 -0.41 -7.95
C GLU A 107 -14.08 0.34 -7.28
N THR A 108 -14.23 1.65 -7.05
CA THR A 108 -13.25 2.43 -6.29
C THR A 108 -13.16 1.92 -4.85
N ALA A 109 -14.29 1.68 -4.18
CA ALA A 109 -14.28 1.13 -2.83
C ALA A 109 -13.52 -0.20 -2.75
N PHE A 110 -13.73 -1.07 -3.73
CA PHE A 110 -13.00 -2.34 -3.85
C PHE A 110 -11.49 -2.13 -4.05
N ILE A 111 -11.06 -1.20 -4.91
CA ILE A 111 -9.63 -0.90 -5.12
C ILE A 111 -8.95 -0.48 -3.83
N PHE A 112 -9.58 0.42 -3.06
CA PHE A 112 -9.03 0.89 -1.79
C PHE A 112 -8.91 -0.26 -0.79
N ALA A 113 -9.97 -1.07 -0.65
CA ALA A 113 -9.96 -2.23 0.23
C ALA A 113 -8.89 -3.26 -0.17
N ILE A 114 -8.87 -3.72 -1.43
CA ILE A 114 -7.98 -4.81 -1.85
C ILE A 114 -6.50 -4.39 -1.85
N THR A 115 -6.20 -3.13 -2.16
CA THR A 115 -4.81 -2.63 -2.10
C THR A 115 -4.33 -2.46 -0.66
N SER A 116 -5.21 -1.99 0.24
CA SER A 116 -4.92 -1.93 1.67
C SER A 116 -4.71 -3.34 2.26
N ALA A 117 -5.57 -4.29 1.89
CA ALA A 117 -5.45 -5.70 2.25
C ALA A 117 -4.13 -6.31 1.77
N GLY A 118 -3.78 -6.11 0.49
CA GLY A 118 -2.58 -6.66 -0.11
C GLY A 118 -1.30 -6.16 0.56
N VAL A 119 -1.24 -4.87 0.91
CA VAL A 119 -0.11 -4.30 1.66
C VAL A 119 -0.02 -4.91 3.06
N THR A 120 -1.12 -4.95 3.81
CA THR A 120 -1.13 -5.51 5.17
C THR A 120 -0.74 -6.98 5.18
N HIS A 121 -1.29 -7.79 4.27
CA HIS A 121 -0.96 -9.20 4.13
C HIS A 121 0.52 -9.40 3.78
N SER A 122 1.02 -8.71 2.74
CA SER A 122 2.41 -8.91 2.32
C SER A 122 3.42 -8.46 3.37
N VAL A 123 3.14 -7.38 4.09
CA VAL A 123 4.03 -6.91 5.17
C VAL A 123 4.02 -7.91 6.34
N ALA A 124 2.85 -8.37 6.78
CA ALA A 124 2.74 -9.36 7.86
C ALA A 124 3.50 -10.65 7.55
N ARG A 125 3.40 -11.12 6.30
CA ARG A 125 4.11 -12.30 5.82
C ARG A 125 5.62 -12.08 5.69
N SER A 126 6.05 -10.96 5.14
CA SER A 126 7.48 -10.64 5.04
C SER A 126 8.18 -10.49 6.39
N CYS A 127 7.44 -10.13 7.45
CA CYS A 127 7.96 -10.18 8.82
C CYS A 127 8.29 -11.62 9.25
N SER A 128 7.43 -12.59 8.93
CA SER A 128 7.69 -14.00 9.21
C SER A 128 8.85 -14.56 8.40
N GLU A 129 9.00 -14.09 7.17
CA GLU A 129 10.08 -14.49 6.28
C GLU A 129 11.43 -13.85 6.66
N GLY A 130 11.45 -12.92 7.63
CA GLY A 130 12.65 -12.21 8.06
C GLY A 130 13.16 -11.19 7.03
N SER A 131 12.33 -10.81 6.06
CA SER A 131 12.70 -9.89 4.98
C SER A 131 12.63 -8.40 5.37
N ILE A 132 12.07 -8.11 6.55
CA ILE A 132 11.95 -6.75 7.09
C ILE A 132 12.68 -6.72 8.45
N GLU A 133 13.72 -5.89 8.58
CA GLU A 133 14.58 -5.86 9.77
C GLU A 133 13.87 -5.34 11.04
N SER A 134 12.78 -4.62 10.86
CA SER A 134 12.06 -3.90 11.93
C SER A 134 10.91 -4.69 12.55
N CYS A 135 10.66 -5.92 12.09
CA CYS A 135 9.63 -6.79 12.64
C CYS A 135 10.09 -8.24 12.71
N THR A 136 9.32 -9.05 13.44
CA THR A 136 9.56 -10.47 13.65
C THR A 136 8.24 -11.24 13.51
N CYS A 137 8.28 -12.57 13.62
CA CYS A 137 7.08 -13.39 13.74
C CYS A 137 6.17 -12.92 14.88
N ASP A 138 4.87 -13.21 14.79
CA ASP A 138 3.97 -13.09 15.93
C ASP A 138 4.17 -14.25 16.91
N TYR A 139 4.59 -13.92 18.13
CA TYR A 139 4.79 -14.88 19.20
C TYR A 139 3.75 -14.77 20.31
N ARG A 140 2.71 -13.94 20.14
CA ARG A 140 1.68 -13.73 21.16
C ARG A 140 0.71 -14.91 21.25
N ARG A 141 0.51 -15.64 20.14
CA ARG A 141 -0.30 -16.87 20.11
C ARG A 141 0.51 -18.12 20.49
N ARG A 142 1.24 -18.04 21.59
CA ARG A 142 1.91 -19.20 22.20
C ARG A 142 1.08 -19.62 23.41
N GLY A 143 0.38 -20.74 23.28
CA GLY A 143 -0.43 -21.34 24.36
C GLY A 143 -0.19 -22.84 24.45
N PRO A 144 -0.86 -23.54 25.38
CA PRO A 144 -0.92 -25.00 25.33
C PRO A 144 -1.54 -25.42 23.99
N GLY A 145 -0.89 -26.38 23.35
CA GLY A 145 -1.45 -27.06 22.20
C GLY A 145 -2.61 -27.98 22.59
N GLY A 146 -3.20 -28.65 21.59
CA GLY A 146 -4.11 -29.76 21.86
C GLY A 146 -3.36 -31.05 22.20
N PRO A 147 -4.09 -32.16 22.40
CA PRO A 147 -3.48 -33.46 22.72
C PRO A 147 -2.42 -33.92 21.71
N ASP A 148 -2.63 -33.67 20.42
CA ASP A 148 -1.78 -34.16 19.32
C ASP A 148 -1.12 -33.05 18.49
N TRP A 149 -1.20 -31.80 18.94
CA TRP A 149 -0.60 -30.67 18.23
C TRP A 149 -0.08 -29.62 19.20
N HIS A 150 1.02 -28.96 18.84
CA HIS A 150 1.55 -27.84 19.61
C HIS A 150 1.69 -26.60 18.73
N TRP A 151 1.65 -25.42 19.36
CA TRP A 151 2.06 -24.20 18.68
C TRP A 151 3.54 -24.28 18.31
N GLY A 152 3.90 -23.78 17.14
CA GLY A 152 5.27 -23.83 16.64
C GLY A 152 5.44 -23.00 15.37
N GLY A 153 6.68 -22.92 14.90
CA GLY A 153 7.02 -22.16 13.71
C GLY A 153 6.97 -20.64 13.92
N CYS A 154 6.75 -19.94 12.81
CA CYS A 154 6.76 -18.49 12.72
C CYS A 154 5.43 -18.02 12.12
N SER A 155 4.55 -17.47 12.95
CA SER A 155 3.26 -16.94 12.52
C SER A 155 3.38 -15.52 11.96
N ASP A 156 2.58 -15.23 10.93
CA ASP A 156 2.48 -13.89 10.33
C ASP A 156 2.12 -12.82 11.33
N ASN A 157 2.90 -11.73 11.33
CA ASN A 157 2.73 -10.62 12.24
C ASN A 157 1.68 -9.64 11.72
N ILE A 158 0.43 -10.09 11.82
CA ILE A 158 -0.73 -9.36 11.28
C ILE A 158 -0.91 -8.00 11.95
N ASP A 159 -0.61 -7.87 13.24
CA ASP A 159 -0.71 -6.59 13.95
C ASP A 159 0.29 -5.57 13.41
N PHE A 160 1.54 -5.98 13.17
CA PHE A 160 2.53 -5.12 12.52
C PHE A 160 2.06 -4.72 11.11
N GLY A 161 1.62 -5.69 10.30
CA GLY A 161 1.12 -5.44 8.95
C GLY A 161 -0.09 -4.50 8.91
N ARG A 162 -1.00 -4.62 9.89
CA ARG A 162 -2.20 -3.79 10.02
C ARG A 162 -1.84 -2.36 10.43
N LEU A 163 -0.97 -2.20 11.43
CA LEU A 163 -0.50 -0.89 11.90
C LEU A 163 0.29 -0.17 10.80
N PHE A 164 1.25 -0.85 10.18
CA PHE A 164 2.02 -0.28 9.08
C PHE A 164 1.11 0.08 7.90
N GLY A 165 0.21 -0.83 7.50
CA GLY A 165 -0.75 -0.59 6.42
C GLY A 165 -1.61 0.65 6.67
N ARG A 166 -2.12 0.82 7.90
CA ARG A 166 -2.84 2.03 8.31
C ARG A 166 -1.96 3.28 8.19
N GLU A 167 -0.75 3.27 8.75
CA GLU A 167 0.12 4.45 8.72
C GLU A 167 0.59 4.83 7.31
N PHE A 168 0.82 3.83 6.45
CA PHE A 168 1.34 4.02 5.11
C PHE A 168 0.24 4.38 4.11
N VAL A 169 -0.81 3.56 4.00
CA VAL A 169 -1.88 3.72 3.00
C VAL A 169 -2.70 4.98 3.30
N ASP A 170 -3.12 5.16 4.54
CA ASP A 170 -4.00 6.29 4.91
C ASP A 170 -3.24 7.62 4.87
N SER A 171 -1.90 7.64 4.95
CA SER A 171 -1.12 8.87 4.82
C SER A 171 -1.13 9.49 3.41
N SER A 172 -1.62 8.74 2.42
CA SER A 172 -1.83 9.23 1.06
C SER A 172 -3.18 9.94 0.89
N GLU A 173 -4.13 9.68 1.78
CA GLU A 173 -5.44 10.32 1.80
C GLU A 173 -5.35 11.72 2.41
N LYS A 174 -5.98 12.69 1.74
CA LYS A 174 -6.01 14.09 2.18
C LYS A 174 -7.42 14.63 1.99
N GLY A 175 -7.86 15.43 2.95
CA GLY A 175 -9.16 16.08 2.89
C GLY A 175 -9.88 15.99 4.22
N ARG A 176 -11.11 16.48 4.21
CA ARG A 176 -12.07 16.41 5.33
C ARG A 176 -13.50 16.17 4.81
N ASP A 177 -13.63 15.75 3.56
CA ASP A 177 -14.91 15.51 2.90
C ASP A 177 -15.39 14.06 3.10
N LEU A 178 -16.62 13.78 2.68
CA LEU A 178 -17.19 12.42 2.76
C LEU A 178 -16.37 11.41 1.96
N ARG A 179 -15.72 11.85 0.88
CA ARG A 179 -14.83 10.98 0.08
C ARG A 179 -13.62 10.54 0.88
N PHE A 180 -12.94 11.47 1.56
CA PHE A 180 -11.83 11.17 2.44
C PHE A 180 -12.22 10.14 3.51
N LEU A 181 -13.36 10.33 4.18
CA LEU A 181 -13.85 9.39 5.20
C LEU A 181 -14.19 8.01 4.61
N MET A 182 -14.84 7.98 3.44
CA MET A 182 -15.15 6.73 2.75
C MET A 182 -13.87 5.98 2.34
N ASN A 183 -12.84 6.69 1.86
CA ASN A 183 -11.56 6.07 1.48
C ASN A 183 -10.86 5.45 2.70
N LEU A 184 -10.81 6.16 3.83
CA LEU A 184 -10.29 5.60 5.09
C LEU A 184 -11.09 4.38 5.56
N HIS A 185 -12.41 4.43 5.45
CA HIS A 185 -13.28 3.30 5.78
C HIS A 185 -12.99 2.09 4.89
N ASN A 186 -12.90 2.27 3.57
CA ASN A 186 -12.61 1.19 2.63
C ASN A 186 -11.21 0.60 2.87
N ASN A 187 -10.22 1.46 3.15
CA ASN A 187 -8.88 1.01 3.50
C ASN A 187 -8.89 0.15 4.77
N GLU A 188 -9.63 0.58 5.81
CA GLU A 188 -9.75 -0.19 7.05
C GLU A 188 -10.49 -1.51 6.85
N ALA A 189 -11.57 -1.50 6.06
CA ALA A 189 -12.32 -2.71 5.71
C ALA A 189 -11.44 -3.75 5.01
N GLY A 190 -10.43 -3.33 4.25
CA GLY A 190 -9.46 -4.25 3.65
C GLY A 190 -8.41 -4.79 4.61
N ARG A 191 -8.13 -4.11 5.72
CA ARG A 191 -7.07 -4.51 6.68
C ARG A 191 -7.56 -5.46 7.77
N MET A 192 -8.88 -5.61 7.93
CA MET A 192 -9.51 -6.44 8.96
C MET A 192 -9.67 -7.89 8.53
#